data_AF-A0A1X2ILZ5-F1
#
_entry.id   AF-A0A1X2ILZ5-F1
#
_cell.length_a   1.000
_cell.length_b   1.000
_cell.length_c   1.000
_cell.angle_alpha   90.00
_cell.angle_beta   90.00
_cell.angle_gamma   90.00
#
_symmetry.space_group_name_H-M   'P 1'
#
loop_
_entity.id
_entity.type
_entity.pdbx_description
1 polymer ?
#
loop_
_entity_poly.entity_id
_entity_poly.type
_entity_poly.pdbx_seq_one_letter_code
_entity_poly.pdbx_strand_id
1 'polypeptide(L)'
;MTDLKTIYSEVYKGEEYLYSELFMEPDTDESIEDHSDIETDQNMDFTENDVIPPQVLIPNPINSPFIDAISPSTMVFLATLKANNHKSFTRLYQSKRKAAKWDFKSFVGILGQELHHDIDDTLPLKYIRKAIQPDHSKYHASRNIVMYPTSLKARFGRVLVRNGSQPSYKITITPGNETKVSVGVSYIVPDKMQELQPAIIMQGHRLRELLSTECVRQIFGEDKTWVDLLDKSSKVTVPNSIPRDVPNYELLSFNRLLVTKKFDDIEVVSPGFLDKVLDVFCALAPFHGLLCDWLD
;
A
#
# COMPACT_ATOMS: atom_id res chain seq x y z
N MET A 1 19.86 -20.60 5.71
CA MET A 1 18.76 -19.63 5.48
C MET A 1 18.08 -19.46 6.82
N THR A 2 18.27 -18.33 7.46
CA THR A 2 17.63 -18.03 8.75
C THR A 2 16.13 -17.86 8.52
N ASP A 3 15.30 -18.60 9.26
CA ASP A 3 13.84 -18.48 9.17
C ASP A 3 13.42 -17.12 9.74
N LEU A 4 12.61 -16.37 8.99
CA LEU A 4 12.07 -15.10 9.46
C LEU A 4 11.32 -15.29 10.77
N LYS A 5 10.56 -16.38 10.95
CA LYS A 5 9.88 -16.65 12.23
C LYS A 5 10.84 -16.66 13.43
N THR A 6 12.06 -17.16 13.24
CA THR A 6 13.08 -17.17 14.29
C THR A 6 13.59 -15.75 14.56
N ILE A 7 13.84 -14.95 13.52
CA ILE A 7 14.29 -13.55 13.65
C ILE A 7 13.23 -12.72 14.41
N TYR A 8 11.95 -12.84 14.03
CA TYR A 8 10.87 -12.09 14.69
C TYR A 8 10.66 -12.53 16.14
N SER A 9 10.73 -13.83 16.45
CA SER A 9 10.58 -14.30 17.83
C SER A 9 11.74 -13.89 18.75
N GLU A 10 12.94 -13.67 18.20
CA GLU A 10 14.08 -13.14 18.95
C GLU A 10 13.99 -11.63 19.19
N VAL A 11 13.44 -10.84 18.26
CA VAL A 11 13.30 -9.38 18.42
C VAL A 11 12.20 -9.01 19.42
N TYR A 12 11.07 -9.72 19.42
CA TYR A 12 9.94 -9.45 20.35
C TYR A 12 10.03 -10.23 21.67
N LYS A 13 11.23 -10.67 22.04
CA LYS A 13 11.48 -11.50 23.22
C LYS A 13 11.28 -10.67 24.49
N GLY A 14 10.07 -10.71 25.06
CA GLY A 14 9.63 -9.91 26.21
C GLY A 14 8.22 -9.33 26.06
N GLU A 15 7.69 -9.31 24.84
CA GLU A 15 6.33 -8.85 24.52
C GLU A 15 5.48 -10.00 23.94
N GLU A 16 5.38 -11.12 24.68
CA GLU A 16 4.65 -12.33 24.26
C GLU A 16 3.17 -12.05 23.89
N TYR A 17 2.54 -11.06 24.54
CA TYR A 17 1.21 -10.60 24.18
C TYR A 17 1.19 -9.92 22.80
N LEU A 18 2.18 -9.10 22.47
CA LEU A 18 2.26 -8.42 21.17
C LEU A 18 2.57 -9.42 20.05
N TYR A 19 3.45 -10.38 20.32
CA TYR A 19 3.75 -11.47 19.40
C TYR A 19 2.52 -12.36 19.15
N SER A 20 1.83 -12.81 20.20
CA SER A 20 0.65 -13.68 20.05
C SER A 20 -0.50 -12.97 19.33
N GLU A 21 -0.73 -11.70 19.64
CA GLU A 21 -1.84 -10.97 19.06
C GLU A 21 -1.54 -10.61 17.59
N LEU A 22 -0.32 -10.19 17.20
CA LEU A 22 0.01 -9.86 15.80
C LEU A 22 0.41 -11.07 14.92
N PHE A 23 0.99 -12.12 15.50
CA PHE A 23 1.69 -13.18 14.76
C PHE A 23 1.16 -14.60 15.00
N MET A 24 0.09 -14.83 15.79
CA MET A 24 -0.60 -16.14 15.78
C MET A 24 -1.23 -16.45 14.42
N GLU A 25 -1.36 -17.76 14.17
CA GLU A 25 -1.96 -18.32 12.95
C GLU A 25 -3.32 -17.70 12.64
N PRO A 26 -3.67 -17.55 11.35
CA PRO A 26 -4.97 -17.00 10.96
C PRO A 26 -6.09 -17.73 11.70
N ASP A 27 -7.17 -17.00 12.00
CA ASP A 27 -8.46 -17.61 12.24
C ASP A 27 -8.63 -18.77 11.24
N THR A 28 -9.02 -19.93 11.73
CA THR A 28 -9.26 -21.17 10.96
C THR A 28 -10.38 -21.04 9.91
N ASP A 29 -10.70 -19.81 9.52
CA ASP A 29 -11.80 -19.39 8.65
C ASP A 29 -11.30 -18.80 7.32
N GLU A 30 -10.04 -19.04 6.94
CA GLU A 30 -9.69 -19.10 5.51
C GLU A 30 -10.11 -20.48 4.95
N SER A 31 -11.40 -20.79 5.03
CA SER A 31 -12.00 -21.66 4.03
C SER A 31 -11.86 -20.92 2.70
N ILE A 32 -10.83 -21.32 1.96
CA ILE A 32 -10.72 -21.00 0.55
C ILE A 32 -11.89 -21.73 -0.12
N GLU A 33 -13.09 -21.15 -0.07
CA GLU A 33 -14.14 -21.46 -1.05
C GLU A 33 -13.70 -20.82 -2.36
N ASP A 34 -12.75 -21.49 -3.01
CA ASP A 34 -12.39 -21.24 -4.40
C ASP A 34 -13.57 -21.72 -5.25
N HIS A 35 -14.58 -20.87 -5.45
CA HIS A 35 -15.72 -21.15 -6.35
C HIS A 35 -15.30 -21.18 -7.83
N SER A 36 -14.06 -21.59 -8.16
CA SER A 36 -13.53 -21.64 -9.53
C SER A 36 -13.67 -23.01 -10.20
N ASP A 37 -14.67 -23.81 -9.83
CA ASP A 37 -14.97 -25.11 -10.45
C ASP A 37 -15.56 -25.01 -11.88
N ILE A 38 -15.37 -23.89 -12.58
CA ILE A 38 -15.78 -23.69 -13.97
C ILE A 38 -14.58 -23.30 -14.82
N GLU A 39 -13.53 -24.11 -14.79
CA GLU A 39 -12.53 -24.17 -15.85
C GLU A 39 -11.96 -25.58 -15.86
N THR A 40 -12.07 -26.27 -17.00
CA THR A 40 -11.42 -27.56 -17.21
C THR A 40 -9.92 -27.38 -16.99
N ASP A 41 -9.36 -28.17 -16.07
CA ASP A 41 -7.95 -28.16 -15.65
C ASP A 41 -7.05 -28.33 -16.89
N GLN A 42 -6.61 -27.21 -17.47
CA GLN A 42 -5.93 -27.25 -18.76
C GLN A 42 -4.46 -27.63 -18.66
N ASN A 43 -3.85 -27.83 -17.49
CA ASN A 43 -2.49 -28.36 -17.40
C ASN A 43 -2.21 -29.03 -16.04
N MET A 44 -2.45 -30.35 -15.96
CA MET A 44 -1.92 -31.22 -14.91
C MET A 44 -0.38 -31.36 -14.99
N ASP A 45 0.23 -30.94 -16.11
CA ASP A 45 1.66 -31.09 -16.39
C ASP A 45 2.48 -29.80 -16.22
N PHE A 46 1.95 -28.73 -15.60
CA PHE A 46 2.73 -27.50 -15.37
C PHE A 46 3.81 -27.73 -14.30
N THR A 47 5.07 -27.58 -14.68
CA THR A 47 6.25 -27.84 -13.84
C THR A 47 7.12 -26.58 -13.66
N GLU A 48 8.21 -26.69 -12.89
CA GLU A 48 9.16 -25.58 -12.71
C GLU A 48 9.83 -25.16 -14.02
N ASN A 49 9.95 -26.06 -15.01
CA ASN A 49 10.56 -25.75 -16.31
C ASN A 49 9.69 -24.83 -17.18
N ASP A 50 8.39 -24.78 -16.90
CA ASP A 50 7.42 -23.97 -17.64
C ASP A 50 7.31 -22.54 -17.08
N VAL A 51 7.96 -22.27 -15.95
CA VAL A 51 7.90 -20.98 -15.26
C VAL A 51 8.72 -19.94 -16.00
N ILE A 52 8.05 -18.88 -16.44
CA ILE A 52 8.71 -17.71 -17.02
C ILE A 52 9.47 -16.99 -15.89
N PRO A 53 10.79 -16.75 -16.03
CA PRO A 53 11.55 -16.06 -14.99
C PRO A 53 11.07 -14.61 -14.81
N PRO A 54 11.38 -13.97 -13.66
CA PRO A 54 11.13 -12.55 -13.45
C PRO A 54 11.65 -11.69 -14.61
N GLN A 55 10.82 -10.77 -15.11
CA GLN A 55 11.22 -9.80 -16.14
C GLN A 55 12.05 -8.63 -15.57
N VAL A 56 12.18 -8.56 -14.26
CA VAL A 56 12.94 -7.53 -13.53
C VAL A 56 13.93 -8.22 -12.59
N LEU A 57 15.14 -7.66 -12.49
CA LEU A 57 16.16 -8.14 -11.56
C LEU A 57 15.89 -7.58 -10.17
N ILE A 58 15.68 -8.47 -9.20
CA ILE A 58 15.51 -8.08 -7.80
C ILE A 58 16.87 -8.06 -7.11
N PRO A 59 17.28 -6.94 -6.50
CA PRO A 59 18.49 -6.89 -5.71
C PRO A 59 18.44 -7.85 -4.52
N ASN A 60 19.59 -8.41 -4.16
CA ASN A 60 19.72 -9.32 -3.02
C ASN A 60 20.91 -8.88 -2.15
N PRO A 61 20.73 -7.86 -1.28
CA PRO A 61 21.80 -7.36 -0.43
C PRO A 61 22.32 -8.43 0.53
N ILE A 62 23.59 -8.32 0.87
CA ILE A 62 24.27 -9.23 1.82
C ILE A 62 23.55 -9.14 3.18
N ASN A 63 23.35 -10.28 3.83
CA ASN A 63 22.63 -10.44 5.10
C ASN A 63 21.10 -10.25 5.06
N SER A 64 20.50 -10.12 3.87
CA SER A 64 19.05 -10.21 3.74
C SER A 64 18.54 -11.62 4.10
N PRO A 65 17.28 -11.76 4.55
CA PRO A 65 16.29 -10.69 4.74
C PRO A 65 16.51 -9.89 6.03
N PHE A 66 16.05 -8.64 6.04
CA PHE A 66 16.04 -7.76 7.21
C PHE A 66 14.63 -7.65 7.78
N ILE A 67 14.52 -7.40 9.09
CA ILE A 67 13.22 -7.31 9.77
C ILE A 67 12.43 -6.05 9.40
N ASP A 68 13.15 -4.98 9.07
CA ASP A 68 12.69 -3.64 8.73
C ASP A 68 12.61 -3.42 7.20
N ALA A 69 12.58 -4.50 6.41
CA ALA A 69 12.51 -4.48 4.95
C ALA A 69 11.66 -5.64 4.41
N ILE A 70 11.33 -5.59 3.12
CA ILE A 70 10.68 -6.72 2.45
C ILE A 70 11.73 -7.71 1.97
N SER A 71 11.52 -9.00 2.19
CA SER A 71 12.46 -10.02 1.75
C SER A 71 12.65 -10.00 0.21
N PRO A 72 13.89 -10.15 -0.30
CA PRO A 72 14.15 -10.36 -1.73
C PRO A 72 13.34 -11.53 -2.31
N SER A 73 13.09 -12.59 -1.52
CA SER A 73 12.28 -13.74 -1.98
C SER A 73 10.82 -13.36 -2.25
N THR A 74 10.25 -12.45 -1.46
CA THR A 74 8.91 -11.89 -1.67
C THR A 74 8.85 -11.09 -2.97
N MET A 75 9.84 -10.22 -3.18
CA MET A 75 9.93 -9.41 -4.40
C MET A 75 10.14 -10.27 -5.66
N VAL A 76 11.00 -11.30 -5.59
CA VAL A 76 11.17 -12.28 -6.67
C VAL A 76 9.86 -13.01 -6.96
N PHE A 77 9.16 -13.49 -5.93
CA PHE A 77 7.88 -14.17 -6.11
C PHE A 77 6.85 -13.28 -6.80
N LEU A 78 6.69 -12.02 -6.37
CA LEU A 78 5.75 -11.08 -7.00
C LEU A 78 6.12 -10.81 -8.47
N ALA A 79 7.41 -10.73 -8.78
CA ALA A 79 7.90 -10.53 -10.15
C ALA A 79 7.64 -11.77 -11.02
N THR A 80 7.87 -12.98 -10.50
CA THR A 80 7.52 -14.23 -11.18
C THR A 80 6.00 -14.36 -11.37
N LEU A 81 5.19 -14.05 -10.34
CA LEU A 81 3.74 -14.11 -10.42
C LEU A 81 3.19 -13.18 -11.50
N LYS A 82 3.79 -12.00 -11.69
CA LYS A 82 3.40 -11.06 -12.75
C LYS A 82 3.57 -11.65 -14.15
N ALA A 83 4.61 -12.47 -14.36
CA ALA A 83 4.85 -13.16 -15.63
C ALA A 83 4.01 -14.45 -15.78
N ASN A 84 3.57 -15.07 -14.68
CA ASN A 84 2.91 -16.39 -14.64
C ASN A 84 1.56 -16.34 -13.90
N ASN A 85 0.70 -15.36 -14.20
CA ASN A 85 -0.53 -15.13 -13.44
C ASN A 85 -1.68 -16.07 -13.85
N HIS A 86 -1.56 -17.35 -13.49
CA HIS A 86 -2.58 -18.37 -13.73
C HIS A 86 -2.65 -19.40 -12.58
N LYS A 87 -3.72 -20.21 -12.57
CA LYS A 87 -4.04 -21.17 -11.49
C LYS A 87 -2.93 -22.21 -11.29
N SER A 88 -2.41 -22.81 -12.36
CA SER A 88 -1.36 -23.85 -12.28
C SER A 88 -0.06 -23.36 -11.62
N PHE A 89 0.40 -22.15 -11.97
CA PHE A 89 1.55 -21.52 -11.31
C PHE A 89 1.27 -21.27 -9.83
N THR A 90 0.09 -20.73 -9.52
CA THR A 90 -0.28 -20.40 -8.13
C THR A 90 -0.40 -21.65 -7.26
N ARG A 91 -0.86 -22.77 -7.82
CA ARG A 91 -0.88 -24.08 -7.18
C ARG A 91 0.54 -24.56 -6.89
N LEU A 92 1.43 -24.52 -7.88
CA LEU A 92 2.83 -24.94 -7.74
C LEU A 92 3.61 -24.07 -6.74
N TYR A 93 3.35 -22.76 -6.70
CA TYR A 93 4.06 -21.78 -5.88
C TYR A 93 3.31 -21.39 -4.60
N GLN A 94 2.34 -22.19 -4.14
CA GLN A 94 1.50 -21.87 -3.00
C GLN A 94 2.31 -21.62 -1.71
N SER A 95 3.38 -22.37 -1.48
CA SER A 95 4.28 -22.18 -0.33
C SER A 95 5.00 -20.82 -0.38
N LYS A 96 5.53 -20.44 -1.54
CA LYS A 96 6.16 -19.11 -1.74
C LYS A 96 5.15 -17.98 -1.60
N ARG A 97 3.90 -18.17 -2.05
CA ARG A 97 2.82 -17.20 -1.83
C ARG A 97 2.50 -17.02 -0.35
N LYS A 98 2.39 -18.12 0.41
CA LYS A 98 2.16 -18.07 1.87
C LYS A 98 3.32 -17.35 2.58
N ALA A 99 4.56 -17.65 2.20
CA ALA A 99 5.74 -16.98 2.75
C ALA A 99 5.74 -15.47 2.44
N ALA A 100 5.47 -15.07 1.19
CA ALA A 100 5.37 -13.66 0.79
C ALA A 100 4.28 -12.89 1.55
N LYS A 101 3.13 -13.53 1.78
CA LYS A 101 2.04 -12.94 2.60
C LYS A 101 2.46 -12.76 4.05
N TRP A 102 3.15 -13.75 4.62
CA TRP A 102 3.61 -13.69 6.00
C TRP A 102 4.68 -12.62 6.19
N ASP A 103 5.63 -12.50 5.25
CA ASP A 103 6.67 -11.48 5.23
C ASP A 103 6.04 -10.08 5.23
N PHE A 104 5.12 -9.83 4.30
CA PHE A 104 4.39 -8.56 4.24
C PHE A 104 3.50 -8.28 5.45
N LYS A 105 2.83 -9.31 5.99
CA LYS A 105 2.03 -9.17 7.22
C LYS A 105 2.89 -8.73 8.40
N SER A 106 4.08 -9.32 8.52
CA SER A 106 5.02 -9.02 9.58
C SER A 106 5.51 -7.57 9.46
N PHE A 107 5.97 -7.17 8.27
CA PHE A 107 6.36 -5.77 7.99
C PHE A 107 5.24 -4.76 8.28
N VAL A 108 4.01 -5.04 7.83
CA VAL A 108 2.83 -4.17 8.07
C VAL A 108 2.47 -4.10 9.55
N GLY A 109 2.71 -5.17 10.32
CA GLY A 109 2.52 -5.20 11.75
C GLY A 109 3.38 -4.16 12.46
N ILE A 110 4.69 -4.16 12.18
CA ILE A 110 5.64 -3.19 12.74
C ILE A 110 5.29 -1.78 12.27
N LEU A 111 5.16 -1.59 10.95
CA LEU A 111 4.84 -0.28 10.36
C LEU A 111 3.57 0.33 10.96
N GLY A 112 2.52 -0.46 11.15
CA GLY A 112 1.28 0.03 11.72
C GLY A 112 1.40 0.44 13.19
N GLN A 113 2.24 -0.25 13.97
CA GLN A 113 2.47 0.09 15.37
C GLN A 113 3.26 1.38 15.52
N GLU A 114 4.37 1.52 14.80
CA GLU A 114 5.21 2.72 14.83
C GLU A 114 4.43 3.92 14.26
N LEU A 115 3.66 3.73 13.19
CA LEU A 115 2.74 4.74 12.68
C LEU A 115 1.72 5.20 13.75
N HIS A 116 1.18 4.29 14.57
CA HIS A 116 0.25 4.66 15.64
C HIS A 116 0.95 5.40 16.80
N HIS A 117 2.07 4.87 17.28
CA HIS A 117 2.71 5.39 18.50
C HIS A 117 3.46 6.70 18.25
N ASP A 118 4.12 6.82 17.09
CA ASP A 118 5.09 7.89 16.86
C ASP A 118 4.58 8.99 15.92
N ILE A 119 3.53 8.73 15.13
CA ILE A 119 3.07 9.64 14.07
C ILE A 119 1.60 10.04 14.21
N ASP A 120 0.68 9.07 14.35
CA ASP A 120 -0.76 9.31 14.34
C ASP A 120 -1.51 8.35 15.29
N ASP A 121 -1.65 8.80 16.55
CA ASP A 121 -2.34 8.08 17.63
C ASP A 121 -3.86 7.98 17.41
N THR A 122 -4.42 8.70 16.44
CA THR A 122 -5.84 8.63 16.09
C THR A 122 -6.18 7.37 15.29
N LEU A 123 -5.16 6.70 14.75
CA LEU A 123 -5.34 5.42 14.06
C LEU A 123 -5.62 4.30 15.05
N PRO A 124 -6.73 3.58 14.95
CA PRO A 124 -7.06 2.53 15.92
C PRO A 124 -6.18 1.28 15.71
N LEU A 125 -5.41 0.89 16.74
CA LEU A 125 -4.54 -0.31 16.73
C LEU A 125 -5.25 -1.58 16.24
N LYS A 126 -6.53 -1.76 16.60
CA LYS A 126 -7.37 -2.89 16.16
C LYS A 126 -7.51 -3.02 14.63
N TYR A 127 -7.23 -1.95 13.88
CA TYR A 127 -7.32 -1.94 12.42
C TYR A 127 -5.99 -2.24 11.73
N ILE A 128 -4.85 -2.26 12.43
CA ILE A 128 -3.55 -2.60 11.84
C ILE A 128 -3.59 -4.00 11.19
N ARG A 129 -4.17 -4.99 11.88
CA ARG A 129 -4.35 -6.35 11.31
C ARG A 129 -5.25 -6.38 10.07
N LYS A 130 -6.23 -5.47 10.01
CA LYS A 130 -7.19 -5.33 8.91
C LYS A 130 -6.70 -4.35 7.82
N ALA A 131 -5.52 -3.75 8.00
CA ALA A 131 -4.94 -2.79 7.08
C ALA A 131 -4.54 -3.46 5.75
N ILE A 132 -4.17 -4.75 5.80
CA ILE A 132 -3.80 -5.53 4.62
C ILE A 132 -5.02 -5.71 3.73
N GLN A 133 -4.89 -5.30 2.47
CA GLN A 133 -5.95 -5.48 1.49
C GLN A 133 -6.06 -6.97 1.15
N PRO A 134 -7.29 -7.53 1.11
CA PRO A 134 -7.46 -8.93 0.77
C PRO A 134 -6.86 -9.27 -0.59
N ASP A 135 -6.08 -10.35 -0.62
CA ASP A 135 -5.48 -10.93 -1.82
C ASP A 135 -6.46 -11.87 -2.53
N HIS A 136 -7.68 -11.37 -2.80
CA HIS A 136 -8.67 -12.15 -3.54
C HIS A 136 -8.32 -12.15 -5.01
N SER A 137 -8.33 -13.35 -5.60
CA SER A 137 -8.28 -13.49 -7.04
C SER A 137 -9.53 -12.88 -7.67
N LYS A 138 -9.35 -12.25 -8.83
CA LYS A 138 -10.45 -11.67 -9.60
C LYS A 138 -10.74 -12.57 -10.78
N TYR A 139 -12.00 -12.96 -10.91
CA TYR A 139 -12.48 -13.64 -12.11
C TYR A 139 -12.76 -12.61 -13.20
N HIS A 140 -12.09 -12.77 -14.35
CA HIS A 140 -12.25 -11.92 -15.51
C HIS A 140 -13.11 -12.62 -16.56
N ALA A 141 -14.42 -12.40 -16.50
CA ALA A 141 -15.40 -13.07 -17.38
C ALA A 141 -15.09 -12.92 -18.88
N SER A 142 -14.56 -11.76 -19.31
CA SER A 142 -14.22 -11.51 -20.72
C SER A 142 -13.10 -12.39 -21.27
N ARG A 143 -12.22 -12.87 -20.39
CA ARG A 143 -11.09 -13.74 -20.74
C ARG A 143 -11.25 -15.15 -20.20
N ASN A 144 -12.28 -15.39 -19.38
CA ASN A 144 -12.49 -16.64 -18.66
C ASN A 144 -11.18 -17.08 -18.00
N ILE A 145 -10.64 -16.22 -17.13
CA ILE A 145 -9.42 -16.46 -16.36
C ILE A 145 -9.53 -15.86 -14.96
N VAL A 146 -8.88 -16.53 -14.01
CA VAL A 146 -8.69 -16.05 -12.64
C VAL A 146 -7.32 -15.37 -12.52
N MET A 147 -7.29 -14.09 -12.17
CA MET A 147 -6.06 -13.33 -11.94
C MET A 147 -5.81 -13.09 -10.46
N TYR A 148 -4.58 -13.35 -10.02
CA TYR A 148 -4.11 -13.08 -8.67
C TYR A 148 -3.45 -11.69 -8.59
N PRO A 149 -3.62 -10.95 -7.49
CA PRO A 149 -2.90 -9.71 -7.24
C PRO A 149 -1.37 -9.87 -7.32
N THR A 150 -0.73 -9.07 -8.17
CA THR A 150 0.74 -9.04 -8.38
C THR A 150 1.45 -8.02 -7.48
N SER A 151 0.76 -7.50 -6.47
CA SER A 151 1.24 -6.48 -5.54
C SER A 151 0.61 -6.68 -4.18
N LEU A 152 1.37 -6.42 -3.13
CA LEU A 152 0.90 -6.50 -1.74
C LEU A 152 0.60 -5.09 -1.24
N LYS A 153 -0.55 -4.90 -0.58
CA LYS A 153 -1.07 -3.58 -0.24
C LYS A 153 -1.57 -3.54 1.19
N ALA A 154 -1.24 -2.47 1.88
CA ALA A 154 -1.83 -2.15 3.16
C ALA A 154 -2.29 -0.69 3.18
N ARG A 155 -3.34 -0.43 3.97
CA ARG A 155 -3.93 0.90 4.16
C ARG A 155 -4.26 1.09 5.64
N PHE A 156 -3.77 2.18 6.21
CA PHE A 156 -4.06 2.61 7.57
C PHE A 156 -4.89 3.90 7.51
N GLY A 157 -5.92 3.99 8.33
CA GLY A 157 -6.78 5.16 8.44
C GLY A 157 -7.71 5.04 9.64
N ARG A 158 -8.28 6.15 10.10
CA ARG A 158 -9.27 6.17 11.20
C ARG A 158 -10.44 5.24 10.91
N VAL A 159 -10.88 5.23 9.65
CA VAL A 159 -11.91 4.32 9.11
C VAL A 159 -11.35 3.56 7.90
N LEU A 160 -11.41 2.23 7.96
CA LEU A 160 -10.99 1.38 6.85
C LEU A 160 -12.10 1.28 5.80
N VAL A 161 -12.02 2.08 4.74
CA VAL A 161 -12.92 1.99 3.58
C VAL A 161 -12.17 1.46 2.35
N ARG A 162 -12.71 0.39 1.74
CA ARG A 162 -12.04 -0.33 0.64
C ARG A 162 -11.92 0.49 -0.65
N ASN A 163 -12.92 1.32 -0.96
CA ASN A 163 -12.96 2.15 -2.17
C ASN A 163 -11.95 3.32 -2.17
N GLY A 164 -11.29 3.60 -1.03
CA GLY A 164 -10.31 4.69 -0.92
C GLY A 164 -10.91 6.09 -0.77
N SER A 165 -12.17 6.19 -0.34
CA SER A 165 -12.87 7.46 -0.09
C SER A 165 -12.59 8.10 1.26
N GLN A 166 -11.73 7.49 2.06
CA GLN A 166 -11.29 8.03 3.34
C GLN A 166 -9.79 8.35 3.30
N PRO A 167 -9.34 9.41 4.00
CA PRO A 167 -7.92 9.73 4.14
C PRO A 167 -7.17 8.56 4.76
N SER A 168 -6.05 8.19 4.15
CA SER A 168 -5.28 7.03 4.59
C SER A 168 -3.80 7.14 4.25
N TYR A 169 -3.00 6.46 5.07
CA TYR A 169 -1.64 6.07 4.77
C TYR A 169 -1.68 4.72 4.03
N LYS A 170 -0.95 4.59 2.93
CA LYS A 170 -1.02 3.39 2.08
C LYS A 170 0.38 3.01 1.63
N ILE A 171 0.67 1.72 1.69
CA ILE A 171 1.85 1.10 1.09
C ILE A 171 1.41 0.09 0.02
N THR A 172 2.16 0.02 -1.06
CA THR A 172 1.95 -0.91 -2.17
C THR A 172 3.31 -1.44 -2.62
N ILE A 173 3.61 -2.68 -2.27
CA ILE A 173 4.84 -3.37 -2.65
C ILE A 173 4.66 -3.94 -4.05
N THR A 174 5.49 -3.50 -5.00
CA THR A 174 5.44 -3.92 -6.40
C THR A 174 6.85 -3.93 -6.98
N PRO A 175 7.32 -5.07 -7.52
CA PRO A 175 8.63 -5.15 -8.17
C PRO A 175 8.74 -4.29 -9.42
N GLY A 176 9.99 -3.95 -9.78
CA GLY A 176 10.34 -3.15 -10.94
C GLY A 176 10.39 -1.65 -10.64
N ASN A 177 10.84 -1.26 -9.44
CA ASN A 177 10.91 0.12 -8.97
C ASN A 177 9.52 0.81 -8.97
N GLU A 178 8.48 0.03 -8.72
CA GLU A 178 7.09 0.50 -8.71
C GLU A 178 6.44 0.44 -7.32
N THR A 179 7.23 0.16 -6.28
CA THR A 179 6.77 0.23 -4.89
C THR A 179 6.41 1.67 -4.55
N LYS A 180 5.24 1.86 -3.93
CA LYS A 180 4.65 3.16 -3.67
C LYS A 180 4.18 3.28 -2.23
N VAL A 181 4.49 4.42 -1.64
CA VAL A 181 3.89 4.91 -0.40
C VAL A 181 3.06 6.13 -0.74
N SER A 182 1.80 6.14 -0.31
CA SER A 182 0.87 7.23 -0.59
C SER A 182 0.17 7.67 0.69
N VAL A 183 -0.06 8.97 0.82
CA VAL A 183 -0.85 9.55 1.91
C VAL A 183 -1.94 10.44 1.33
N GLY A 184 -3.14 10.36 1.88
CA GLY A 184 -4.29 11.17 1.51
C GLY A 184 -5.48 10.35 1.01
N VAL A 185 -6.29 10.92 0.13
CA VAL A 185 -7.56 10.35 -0.34
C VAL A 185 -7.42 9.92 -1.80
N SER A 186 -7.56 8.60 -2.03
CA SER A 186 -7.39 8.01 -3.36
C SER A 186 -8.57 8.22 -4.28
N TYR A 187 -9.76 8.55 -3.77
CA TYR A 187 -10.93 8.81 -4.59
C TYR A 187 -11.99 9.54 -3.79
N ILE A 188 -12.35 10.75 -4.19
CA ILE A 188 -13.43 11.51 -3.55
C ILE A 188 -14.69 11.28 -4.37
N VAL A 189 -15.74 10.77 -3.72
CA VAL A 189 -17.06 10.57 -4.35
C VAL A 189 -17.69 11.92 -4.71
N PRO A 190 -18.51 12.01 -5.78
CA PRO A 190 -19.08 13.28 -6.23
C PRO A 190 -19.84 14.06 -5.14
N ASP A 191 -20.59 13.37 -4.28
CA ASP A 191 -21.35 14.01 -3.20
C ASP A 191 -20.41 14.68 -2.18
N LYS A 192 -19.35 13.98 -1.78
CA LYS A 192 -18.30 14.52 -0.91
C LYS A 192 -17.49 15.63 -1.58
N MET A 193 -17.31 15.57 -2.90
CA MET A 193 -16.67 16.68 -3.62
C MET A 193 -17.46 17.97 -3.49
N GLN A 194 -18.80 17.92 -3.48
CA GLN A 194 -19.64 19.12 -3.27
C GLN A 194 -19.49 19.68 -1.86
N GLU A 195 -19.46 18.79 -0.85
CA GLU A 195 -19.24 19.16 0.56
C GLU A 195 -17.86 19.78 0.79
N LEU A 196 -16.84 19.34 0.02
CA LEU A 196 -15.46 19.85 0.13
C LEU A 196 -15.22 21.21 -0.53
N GLN A 197 -16.07 21.65 -1.46
CA GLN A 197 -15.79 22.87 -2.24
C GLN A 197 -15.60 24.11 -1.35
N PRO A 198 -16.45 24.39 -0.34
CA PRO A 198 -16.27 25.53 0.54
C PRO A 198 -14.95 25.45 1.32
N ALA A 199 -14.59 24.26 1.81
CA ALA A 199 -13.33 24.04 2.54
C ALA A 199 -12.11 24.31 1.64
N ILE A 200 -12.12 23.83 0.39
CA ILE A 200 -11.04 24.07 -0.58
C ILE A 200 -10.93 25.57 -0.94
N ILE A 201 -12.06 26.25 -1.15
CA ILE A 201 -12.07 27.68 -1.49
C ILE A 201 -11.52 28.51 -0.33
N MET A 202 -11.98 28.26 0.90
CA MET A 202 -11.59 29.05 2.07
C MET A 202 -10.21 28.68 2.62
N GLN A 203 -9.88 27.38 2.64
CA GLN A 203 -8.73 26.83 3.35
C GLN A 203 -7.72 26.12 2.45
N GLY A 204 -7.86 26.15 1.13
CA GLY A 204 -6.92 25.49 0.20
C GLY A 204 -5.48 26.01 0.30
N HIS A 205 -5.26 27.21 0.82
CA HIS A 205 -3.91 27.72 1.14
C HIS A 205 -3.19 26.85 2.19
N ARG A 206 -3.92 26.20 3.11
CA ARG A 206 -3.35 25.29 4.10
C ARG A 206 -2.69 24.08 3.44
N LEU A 207 -3.27 23.56 2.35
CA LEU A 207 -2.64 22.47 1.58
C LEU A 207 -1.27 22.89 1.04
N ARG A 208 -1.19 24.11 0.50
CA ARG A 208 0.07 24.69 0.04
C ARG A 208 1.07 24.79 1.19
N GLU A 209 0.67 25.31 2.35
CA GLU A 209 1.55 25.45 3.51
C GLU A 209 2.10 24.09 3.99
N LEU A 210 1.23 23.11 4.19
CA LEU A 210 1.59 21.78 4.71
C LEU A 210 2.48 21.00 3.72
N LEU A 211 2.18 21.09 2.42
CA LEU A 211 2.96 20.42 1.37
C LEU A 211 4.20 21.21 0.94
N SER A 212 4.45 22.39 1.50
CA SER A 212 5.65 23.19 1.25
C SER A 212 6.61 23.21 2.45
N THR A 213 6.39 22.37 3.46
CA THR A 213 7.27 22.28 4.64
C THR A 213 8.66 21.75 4.26
N GLU A 214 9.65 22.02 5.10
CA GLU A 214 11.03 21.55 4.89
C GLU A 214 11.10 20.02 4.85
N CYS A 215 10.41 19.33 5.77
CA CYS A 215 10.36 17.87 5.79
C CYS A 215 9.82 17.28 4.48
N VAL A 216 8.75 17.87 3.93
CA VAL A 216 8.20 17.42 2.63
C VAL A 216 9.20 17.65 1.50
N ARG A 217 9.89 18.80 1.47
CA ARG A 217 10.91 19.08 0.45
C ARG A 217 12.10 18.11 0.53
N GLN A 218 12.56 17.78 1.74
CA GLN A 218 13.65 16.82 1.93
C GLN A 218 13.31 15.43 1.36
N ILE A 219 12.05 14.99 1.48
CA ILE A 219 11.61 13.66 1.00
C ILE A 219 11.30 13.66 -0.50
N PHE A 220 10.67 14.72 -0.99
CA PHE A 220 10.11 14.76 -2.34
C PHE A 220 10.95 15.52 -3.37
N GLY A 221 11.88 16.36 -2.93
CA GLY A 221 12.72 17.24 -3.74
C GLY A 221 12.39 18.72 -3.51
N GLU A 222 13.41 19.57 -3.39
CA GLU A 222 13.26 21.02 -3.20
C GLU A 222 12.69 21.74 -4.43
N ASP A 223 12.83 21.14 -5.61
CA ASP A 223 12.36 21.65 -6.89
C ASP A 223 10.86 21.46 -7.13
N LYS A 224 10.21 20.58 -6.34
CA LYS A 224 8.78 20.28 -6.50
C LYS A 224 7.92 21.30 -5.79
N THR A 225 6.94 21.83 -6.51
CA THR A 225 5.89 22.63 -5.90
C THR A 225 4.86 21.73 -5.21
N TRP A 226 4.12 22.27 -4.24
CA TRP A 226 3.03 21.56 -3.57
C TRP A 226 1.99 20.96 -4.54
N VAL A 227 1.74 21.62 -5.69
CA VAL A 227 0.82 21.10 -6.72
C VAL A 227 1.42 19.90 -7.42
N ASP A 228 2.74 19.86 -7.62
CA ASP A 228 3.44 18.73 -8.27
C ASP A 228 3.44 17.46 -7.43
N LEU A 229 3.26 17.59 -6.12
CA LEU A 229 3.14 16.46 -5.22
C LEU A 229 1.77 15.77 -5.30
N LEU A 230 0.74 16.49 -5.74
CA LEU A 230 -0.63 15.96 -5.83
C LEU A 230 -0.80 15.09 -7.08
N ASP A 231 -1.56 14.01 -6.94
CA ASP A 231 -1.94 13.13 -8.05
C ASP A 231 -2.89 13.83 -9.03
N LYS A 232 -2.37 14.17 -10.22
CA LYS A 232 -3.11 14.84 -11.30
C LYS A 232 -3.67 13.86 -12.34
N SER A 233 -3.60 12.54 -12.11
CA SER A 233 -3.95 11.53 -13.12
C SER A 233 -5.46 11.46 -13.42
N SER A 234 -6.29 12.01 -12.55
CA SER A 234 -7.74 12.07 -12.72
C SER A 234 -8.24 13.45 -12.30
N LYS A 235 -9.08 14.05 -13.14
CA LYS A 235 -9.72 15.34 -12.89
C LYS A 235 -11.21 15.26 -13.17
N VAL A 236 -11.98 16.05 -12.44
CA VAL A 236 -13.42 16.24 -12.64
C VAL A 236 -13.71 17.65 -13.13
N THR A 237 -14.81 17.81 -13.86
CA THR A 237 -15.27 19.11 -14.34
C THR A 237 -15.82 19.92 -13.18
N VAL A 238 -15.27 21.13 -12.98
CA VAL A 238 -15.77 22.09 -12.01
C VAL A 238 -17.09 22.68 -12.53
N PRO A 239 -18.17 22.75 -11.72
CA PRO A 239 -19.44 23.34 -12.15
C PRO A 239 -19.31 24.77 -12.68
N ASN A 240 -20.05 25.09 -13.74
CA ASN A 240 -20.03 26.43 -14.36
C ASN A 240 -20.52 27.56 -13.42
N SER A 241 -21.19 27.21 -12.32
CA SER A 241 -21.63 28.17 -11.30
C SER A 241 -20.49 28.73 -10.46
N ILE A 242 -19.30 28.13 -10.51
CA ILE A 242 -18.12 28.58 -9.75
C ILE A 242 -17.25 29.47 -10.66
N PRO A 243 -17.06 30.76 -10.31
CA PRO A 243 -16.18 31.65 -11.05
C PRO A 243 -14.74 31.12 -11.12
N ARG A 244 -14.03 31.34 -12.23
CA ARG A 244 -12.65 30.86 -12.43
C ARG A 244 -11.59 31.62 -11.62
N ASP A 245 -11.95 32.79 -11.10
CA ASP A 245 -11.09 33.68 -10.32
C ASP A 245 -11.08 33.36 -8.82
N VAL A 246 -11.86 32.36 -8.38
CA VAL A 246 -11.83 31.91 -6.98
C VAL A 246 -10.44 31.36 -6.61
N PRO A 247 -9.96 31.62 -5.38
CA PRO A 247 -8.74 31.01 -4.88
C PRO A 247 -8.78 29.49 -4.99
N ASN A 248 -7.64 28.88 -5.34
CA ASN A 248 -7.46 27.42 -5.40
C ASN A 248 -8.40 26.70 -6.39
N TYR A 249 -8.90 27.38 -7.42
CA TYR A 249 -9.81 26.80 -8.43
C TYR A 249 -9.30 25.48 -9.03
N GLU A 250 -7.99 25.34 -9.24
CA GLU A 250 -7.42 24.10 -9.78
C GLU A 250 -7.70 22.88 -8.88
N LEU A 251 -7.72 23.06 -7.56
CA LEU A 251 -7.96 21.97 -6.60
C LEU A 251 -9.38 21.43 -6.67
N LEU A 252 -10.35 22.25 -7.09
CA LEU A 252 -11.72 21.81 -7.30
C LEU A 252 -11.85 20.79 -8.44
N SER A 253 -10.87 20.77 -9.34
CA SER A 253 -10.82 19.76 -10.41
C SER A 253 -10.21 18.43 -9.96
N PHE A 254 -9.58 18.36 -8.78
CA PHE A 254 -8.94 17.14 -8.29
C PHE A 254 -9.96 16.27 -7.55
N ASN A 255 -10.28 15.11 -8.11
CA ASN A 255 -11.10 14.08 -7.43
C ASN A 255 -10.25 13.13 -6.56
N ARG A 256 -8.96 13.45 -6.39
CA ARG A 256 -7.97 12.72 -5.59
C ARG A 256 -7.08 13.76 -4.95
N LEU A 257 -6.92 13.69 -3.63
CA LEU A 257 -5.96 14.50 -2.89
C LEU A 257 -4.95 13.53 -2.29
N LEU A 258 -4.02 13.08 -3.12
CA LEU A 258 -3.11 11.99 -2.81
C LEU A 258 -1.68 12.39 -3.18
N VAL A 259 -0.76 12.25 -2.23
CA VAL A 259 0.68 12.41 -2.47
C VAL A 259 1.31 11.02 -2.48
N THR A 260 2.23 10.76 -3.43
CA THR A 260 2.86 9.43 -3.58
C THR A 260 4.37 9.53 -3.76
N LYS A 261 5.12 8.79 -2.94
CA LYS A 261 6.55 8.53 -3.09
C LYS A 261 6.75 7.14 -3.70
N LYS A 262 7.62 7.05 -4.71
CA LYS A 262 8.11 5.76 -5.23
C LYS A 262 9.42 5.38 -4.54
N PHE A 263 9.64 4.08 -4.40
CA PHE A 263 10.87 3.48 -3.90
C PHE A 263 11.43 2.50 -4.93
N ASP A 264 12.74 2.48 -5.07
CA ASP A 264 13.44 1.53 -5.92
C ASP A 264 13.51 0.16 -5.22
N ASP A 265 13.58 -0.93 -6.01
CA ASP A 265 13.59 -2.29 -5.48
C ASP A 265 14.76 -2.52 -4.52
N ILE A 266 15.90 -1.84 -4.72
CA ILE A 266 17.04 -1.91 -3.79
C ILE A 266 16.69 -1.32 -2.43
N GLU A 267 15.94 -0.22 -2.39
CA GLU A 267 15.56 0.42 -1.14
C GLU A 267 14.58 -0.46 -0.37
N VAL A 268 13.66 -1.13 -1.08
CA VAL A 268 12.62 -1.98 -0.51
C VAL A 268 13.18 -3.21 0.20
N VAL A 269 14.31 -3.74 -0.29
CA VAL A 269 14.95 -4.96 0.23
C VAL A 269 16.18 -4.69 1.11
N SER A 270 16.53 -3.42 1.32
CA SER A 270 17.68 -2.99 2.12
C SER A 270 17.24 -2.57 3.52
N PRO A 271 18.14 -2.63 4.52
CA PRO A 271 17.81 -2.17 5.87
C PRO A 271 17.47 -0.67 5.87
N GLY A 272 16.64 -0.25 6.82
CA GLY A 272 16.08 1.09 6.93
C GLY A 272 14.93 1.39 5.97
N PHE A 273 14.37 0.38 5.29
CA PHE A 273 13.20 0.60 4.44
C PHE A 273 11.99 1.06 5.25
N LEU A 274 11.75 0.45 6.41
CA LEU A 274 10.69 0.82 7.35
C LEU A 274 10.78 2.30 7.74
N ASP A 275 11.95 2.76 8.17
CA ASP A 275 12.23 4.15 8.55
C ASP A 275 11.90 5.10 7.39
N LYS A 276 12.33 4.77 6.17
CA LYS A 276 12.01 5.58 4.98
C LYS A 276 10.50 5.69 4.71
N VAL A 277 9.73 4.64 5.00
CA VAL A 277 8.27 4.69 4.87
C VAL A 277 7.68 5.58 5.95
N LEU A 278 8.17 5.48 7.18
CA LEU A 278 7.75 6.30 8.32
C LEU A 278 8.10 7.78 8.12
N ASP A 279 9.27 8.10 7.56
CA ASP A 279 9.65 9.48 7.20
C ASP A 279 8.60 10.10 6.28
N VAL A 280 8.17 9.36 5.24
CA VAL A 280 7.12 9.82 4.32
C VAL A 280 5.80 10.04 5.06
N PHE A 281 5.42 9.11 5.95
CA PHE A 281 4.19 9.24 6.73
C PHE A 281 4.24 10.42 7.70
N CYS A 282 5.35 10.60 8.42
CA CYS A 282 5.57 11.69 9.35
C CYS A 282 5.49 13.05 8.65
N ALA A 283 6.19 13.22 7.53
CA ALA A 283 6.17 14.47 6.77
C ALA A 283 4.78 14.81 6.22
N LEU A 284 3.94 13.80 5.94
CA LEU A 284 2.60 13.98 5.38
C LEU A 284 1.47 13.84 6.41
N ALA A 285 1.78 13.57 7.69
CA ALA A 285 0.76 13.44 8.74
C ALA A 285 -0.08 14.72 8.93
N PRO A 286 0.51 15.94 8.89
CA PRO A 286 -0.30 17.17 8.94
C PRO A 286 -1.25 17.32 7.75
N PHE A 287 -0.83 16.87 6.55
CA PHE A 287 -1.68 16.84 5.36
C PHE A 287 -2.80 15.80 5.49
N HIS A 288 -2.50 14.61 6.02
CA HIS A 288 -3.51 13.59 6.32
C HIS A 288 -4.56 14.11 7.33
N GLY A 289 -4.13 14.74 8.42
CA GLY A 289 -5.00 15.30 9.44
C GLY A 289 -5.96 16.35 8.87
N LEU A 290 -5.48 17.27 8.03
CA LEU A 290 -6.34 18.25 7.35
C LEU A 290 -7.42 17.58 6.49
N LEU A 291 -7.06 16.49 5.79
CA LEU A 291 -8.02 15.76 4.97
C LEU A 291 -9.05 15.00 5.82
N CYS A 292 -8.67 14.49 7.00
CA CYS A 292 -9.60 13.95 7.97
C CYS A 292 -10.59 15.02 8.43
N ASP A 293 -10.11 16.21 8.82
CA ASP A 293 -10.99 17.31 9.26
C ASP A 293 -12.00 17.74 8.19
N TRP A 294 -11.66 17.56 6.91
CA TRP A 294 -12.52 17.94 5.79
C TRP A 294 -13.51 16.84 5.37
N LEU A 295 -13.25 15.57 5.71
CA LEU A 295 -14.00 14.41 5.19
C LEU A 295 -14.64 13.53 6.27
N ASP A 296 -14.30 13.72 7.54
CA ASP A 296 -14.92 13.06 8.70
C ASP A 296 -16.38 13.51 8.91
#